data_AF-A0A2E1ECM9-F1
#
_entry.id   AF-A0A2E1ECM9-F1
#
_cell.length_a   1.000
_cell.length_b   1.000
_cell.length_c   1.000
_cell.angle_alpha   90.00
_cell.angle_beta   90.00
_cell.angle_gamma   90.00
#
_symmetry.space_group_name_H-M   'P 1'
#
loop_
_entity.id
_entity.type
_entity.pdbx_description
1 polymer ?
#
loop_
_entity_poly.entity_id
_entity_poly.type
_entity_poly.pdbx_seq_one_letter_code
_entity_poly.pdbx_strand_id
1 'polypeptide(L)' 'MSQDTTPAIAANIAALSETLKAATARADEAAQAIATGKRNEAIGWIADLDREIELARALHGAALGLHRMGEAGR' A
#
# COMPACT_ATOMS: atom_id res chain seq x y z
N MET A 1 7.40 -29.56 -7.26
CA MET A 1 8.10 -28.31 -6.91
C MET A 1 7.21 -27.57 -5.93
N SER A 2 7.50 -27.67 -4.63
CA SER A 2 6.83 -26.81 -3.64
C SER A 2 7.29 -25.39 -3.92
N GLN A 3 6.41 -24.55 -4.44
CA GLN A 3 6.68 -23.12 -4.58
C GLN A 3 6.85 -22.58 -3.16
N ASP A 4 8.06 -22.21 -2.75
CA ASP A 4 8.25 -21.52 -1.48
C ASP A 4 7.49 -20.20 -1.55
N THR A 5 6.33 -20.16 -0.89
CA THR A 5 5.47 -18.97 -0.82
C THR A 5 6.06 -17.92 0.11
N THR A 6 7.03 -18.29 0.97
CA THR A 6 7.68 -17.42 1.95
C THR A 6 8.39 -16.21 1.30
N PRO A 7 9.26 -16.37 0.28
CA PRO A 7 9.80 -15.24 -0.47
C PRO A 7 8.75 -14.32 -1.10
N ALA A 8 7.67 -14.88 -1.65
CA ALA A 8 6.60 -14.10 -2.29
C ALA A 8 5.75 -13.31 -1.27
N ILE A 9 5.47 -13.90 -0.10
CA ILE A 9 4.82 -13.22 1.02
C ILE A 9 5.70 -12.07 1.52
N ALA A 10 7.00 -12.33 1.73
CA ALA A 10 7.95 -11.31 2.18
C ALA A 10 8.05 -10.14 1.19
N ALA A 11 8.10 -10.42 -0.11
CA ALA A 11 8.12 -9.40 -1.16
C ALA A 11 6.86 -8.52 -1.15
N ASN A 12 5.68 -9.14 -1.03
CA ASN A 12 4.42 -8.39 -0.95
C ASN A 12 4.33 -7.52 0.31
N ILE A 13 4.81 -8.01 1.46
CA ILE A 13 4.86 -7.23 2.71
C ILE A 13 5.82 -6.05 2.59
N ALA A 14 7.01 -6.26 2.00
CA ALA A 14 7.98 -5.19 1.78
C ALA A 14 7.43 -4.11 0.85
N ALA A 15 6.86 -4.50 -0.29
CA ALA A 15 6.22 -3.58 -1.23
C ALA A 15 5.03 -2.83 -0.62
N LEU A 16 4.24 -3.51 0.22
CA LEU A 16 3.13 -2.89 0.95
C LEU A 16 3.64 -1.79 1.88
N SER A 17 4.70 -2.07 2.64
CA SER A 17 5.32 -1.10 3.55
C SER A 17 5.78 0.16 2.81
N GLU A 18 6.49 0.00 1.69
CA GLU A 18 6.95 1.14 0.89
C GLU A 18 5.80 1.93 0.27
N THR A 19 4.76 1.24 -0.21
CA THR A 19 3.56 1.89 -0.77
C THR A 19 2.83 2.73 0.29
N LEU A 20 2.68 2.18 1.51
CA LEU A 20 2.04 2.90 2.61
C LEU A 20 2.86 4.11 3.06
N LYS A 21 4.19 4.02 3.12
CA LYS A 21 5.05 5.18 3.41
C LYS A 21 4.88 6.29 2.37
N ALA A 22 4.83 5.93 1.08
CA ALA A 22 4.61 6.89 0.01
C ALA A 22 3.21 7.54 0.07
N ALA A 23 2.19 6.77 0.47
CA ALA A 23 0.85 7.29 0.71
C ALA A 23 0.83 8.27 1.90
N THR A 24 1.46 7.90 3.03
CA THR A 24 1.56 8.78 4.20
C THR A 24 2.24 10.09 3.86
N ALA A 25 3.37 10.06 3.13
CA ALA A 25 4.07 11.28 2.74
C ALA A 25 3.18 12.24 1.94
N ARG A 26 2.36 11.73 1.02
CA ARG A 26 1.41 12.57 0.26
C ARG A 26 0.25 13.08 1.11
N ALA A 27 -0.24 12.27 2.05
CA ALA A 27 -1.26 12.70 3.00
C ALA A 27 -0.73 13.84 3.91
N ASP A 28 0.55 13.78 4.30
CA ASP A 28 1.21 14.83 5.06
C ASP A 28 1.32 16.14 4.25
N GLU A 29 1.69 16.07 2.96
CA GLU A 29 1.69 17.23 2.06
C GLU A 29 0.28 17.84 1.92
N ALA A 30 -0.75 17.01 1.78
CA ALA A 30 -2.14 17.47 1.75
C ALA A 30 -2.54 18.20 3.04
N ALA A 31 -2.15 17.63 4.20
CA ALA A 31 -2.44 18.20 5.51
C ALA A 31 -1.74 19.55 5.71
N GLN A 32 -0.50 19.70 5.25
CA GLN A 32 0.23 20.97 5.28
C GLN A 32 -0.39 22.01 4.33
N ALA A 33 -0.75 21.60 3.12
CA ALA A 33 -1.40 22.47 2.14
C ALA A 33 -2.73 23.02 2.67
N ILE A 34 -3.57 22.18 3.29
CA ILE A 34 -4.85 22.67 3.84
C ILE A 34 -4.65 23.59 5.05
N ALA A 35 -3.67 23.29 5.92
CA ALA A 35 -3.34 24.14 7.06
C ALA A 35 -2.87 25.55 6.65
N THR A 36 -2.29 25.68 5.46
CA THR A 36 -1.84 26.97 4.89
C THR A 36 -2.88 27.62 3.96
N GLY A 37 -4.12 27.10 3.93
CA GLY A 37 -5.23 27.66 3.13
C GLY A 37 -5.20 27.27 1.66
N LYS A 38 -4.28 26.41 1.23
CA LYS A 38 -4.13 25.95 -0.16
C LYS A 38 -5.02 24.76 -0.47
N ARG A 39 -6.34 24.98 -0.40
CA ARG A 39 -7.35 23.90 -0.54
C ARG A 39 -7.20 23.08 -1.82
N ASN A 40 -7.03 23.73 -2.98
CA ASN A 40 -6.96 23.01 -4.26
C ASN A 40 -5.71 22.13 -4.36
N GLU A 41 -4.58 22.59 -3.82
CA GLU A 41 -3.35 21.82 -3.73
C GLU A 41 -3.53 20.60 -2.80
N ALA A 42 -4.16 20.80 -1.64
CA ALA A 42 -4.49 19.71 -0.73
C ALA A 42 -5.39 18.64 -1.37
N ILE A 43 -6.41 19.04 -2.12
CA ILE A 43 -7.28 18.09 -2.84
C ILE A 43 -6.52 17.38 -3.96
N GLY A 44 -5.61 18.06 -4.67
CA GLY A 44 -4.74 17.42 -5.66
C GLY A 44 -3.91 16.29 -5.04
N TRP A 45 -3.26 16.54 -3.90
CA TRP A 45 -2.50 15.53 -3.17
C TRP A 45 -3.34 14.33 -2.73
N ILE A 46 -4.59 14.55 -2.28
CA ILE A 46 -5.51 13.47 -1.91
C ILE A 46 -6.00 12.68 -3.14
N ALA A 47 -6.32 13.37 -4.24
CA ALA A 47 -6.77 12.70 -5.47
C ALA A 47 -5.68 11.79 -6.04
N ASP A 48 -4.41 12.18 -5.89
CA ASP A 48 -3.28 11.37 -6.33
C ASP A 48 -3.03 10.12 -5.48
N LEU A 49 -3.67 9.98 -4.31
CA LEU A 49 -3.50 8.81 -3.42
C LEU A 49 -4.25 7.55 -3.89
N ASP A 50 -5.24 7.69 -4.78
CA ASP A 50 -6.09 6.56 -5.18
C ASP A 50 -5.24 5.38 -5.67
N ARG A 51 -4.19 5.66 -6.43
CA ARG A 51 -3.26 4.66 -6.95
C ARG A 51 -2.53 3.90 -5.84
N GLU A 52 -1.96 4.62 -4.87
CA GLU A 52 -1.24 4.03 -3.75
C GLU A 52 -2.17 3.21 -2.84
N ILE A 53 -3.41 3.67 -2.62
CA ILE A 53 -4.42 2.96 -1.84
C ILE A 53 -4.81 1.64 -2.52
N GLU A 54 -5.09 1.67 -3.82
CA GLU A 54 -5.42 0.47 -4.58
C GLU A 54 -4.26 -0.54 -4.59
N LEU A 55 -3.03 -0.07 -4.79
CA LEU A 55 -1.84 -0.91 -4.77
C LEU A 55 -1.60 -1.53 -3.39
N ALA A 56 -1.71 -0.74 -2.32
CA ALA A 56 -1.58 -1.24 -0.95
C ALA A 56 -2.63 -2.31 -0.65
N ARG A 57 -3.89 -2.10 -1.09
CA ARG A 57 -4.96 -3.10 -0.94
C ARG A 57 -4.65 -4.39 -1.68
N ALA A 58 -4.14 -4.30 -2.91
CA ALA A 58 -3.76 -5.46 -3.71
C ALA A 58 -2.62 -6.26 -3.06
N LEU A 59 -1.56 -5.58 -2.59
CA LEU A 59 -0.41 -6.21 -1.94
C LEU A 59 -0.79 -6.89 -0.62
N HIS A 60 -1.62 -6.23 0.19
CA HIS A 60 -2.19 -6.82 1.40
C HIS A 60 -3.01 -8.09 1.10
N GLY A 61 -3.91 -8.02 0.11
CA GLY A 61 -4.71 -9.17 -0.31
C GLY A 61 -3.85 -10.33 -0.82
N ALA A 62 -2.80 -10.04 -1.61
CA ALA A 62 -1.89 -11.04 -2.14
C ALA A 62 -1.10 -11.75 -1.03
N ALA A 63 -0.58 -11.02 -0.05
CA ALA A 63 0.12 -11.59 1.10
C ALA A 63 -0.78 -12.57 1.89
N LEU A 64 -2.02 -12.16 2.18
CA LEU A 64 -2.99 -13.03 2.88
C LEU A 64 -3.46 -14.22 2.04
N GLY A 65 -3.59 -14.04 0.72
CA GLY A 65 -3.93 -15.12 -0.20
C GLY A 65 -2.87 -16.21 -0.22
N LEU A 66 -1.60 -15.80 -0.41
CA LEU A 66 -0.46 -16.72 -0.42
C LEU A 66 -0.28 -17.46 0.90
N HIS A 67 -0.48 -16.78 2.04
CA HIS A 67 -0.42 -17.42 3.34
C HIS A 67 -1.45 -18.54 3.47
N ARG A 68 -2.72 -18.25 3.15
CA ARG A 68 -3.81 -19.25 3.21
C ARG A 68 -3.59 -20.44 2.26
N MET A 69 -3.04 -20.19 1.07
CA MET A 69 -2.70 -21.27 0.13
C MET A 69 -1.58 -22.17 0.67
N GLY A 70 -0.59 -21.60 1.37
CA GLY A 70 0.45 -22.36 2.07
C GLY A 70 -0.05 -23.14 3.28
N GLU A 71 -1.19 -22.75 3.87
CA GLU A 71 -1.86 -23.50 4.93
C GLU A 71 -2.71 -24.66 4.38
N ALA A 72 -3.44 -24.44 3.28
CA ALA A 72 -4.29 -25.46 2.67
C ALA A 72 -3.52 -26.62 2.01
N GLY A 73 -2.23 -26.44 1.73
CA GLY A 73 -1.34 -27.46 1.17
C GLY A 73 -0.55 -28.26 2.20
N ARG A 74 -0.77 -28.04 3.51
CA ARG A 74 -0.11 -28.77 4.61
C ARG A 74 -0.99 -29.89 5.17
#